data_AF-A0A395MHX7-F1
#
_entry.id   AF-A0A395MHX7-F1
#
_cell.length_a   1.000
_cell.length_b   1.000
_cell.length_c   1.000
_cell.angle_alpha   90.00
_cell.angle_beta   90.00
_cell.angle_gamma   90.00
#
_symmetry.space_group_name_H-M   'P 1'
#
loop_
_entity.id
_entity.type
_entity.pdbx_description
1 polymer ?
#
loop_
_entity_poly.entity_id
_entity_poly.type
_entity_poly.pdbx_seq_one_letter_code
_entity_poly.pdbx_strand_id
1 'polypeptide(L)'
;MPLSFFLVCELLDQCYNLFIDKKSCYGVITKWFARHRSYVDAHDTSLSALLSTLLPDKRTDRVYCIQAPSLERIIGRACLLGASRIAELAQYRQPGSGIDLADCVHRILTVTPSPGYSKKDLVTVEEIDELLHSLASRVRWSSPSIRTSQASLTPTNRTDVEFMYRRLSAVEAKWFTRLILKGYQPLVLDPHLIYQLCDPLLPCVLKVQDDFAIAIATAQVLRRRLLPNAGRRTPREQIMGTVKPQLGIKIGRQPWLKGRSIKHCLDMGHGRMSVEEKIDGEYCQIHIDPSKGDRCLQIFSKSGKDSTEDRVALHGSVLNIPWVAQADSQAGQY
;
A
#
# COMPACT_ATOMS: atom_id res chain seq x y z
N MET A 1 -2.46 4.84 20.32
CA MET A 1 -1.06 5.08 20.64
C MET A 1 -0.30 4.77 19.38
N PRO A 2 0.66 5.59 18.94
CA PRO A 2 1.46 5.28 17.77
C PRO A 2 2.04 3.87 17.88
N LEU A 3 1.93 3.08 16.81
CA LEU A 3 2.34 1.68 16.83
C LEU A 3 3.84 1.61 16.52
N SER A 4 4.62 1.01 17.41
CA SER A 4 6.06 0.85 17.22
C SER A 4 6.36 0.01 15.97
N PHE A 5 7.26 0.52 15.13
CA PHE A 5 7.71 -0.18 13.92
C PHE A 5 8.45 -1.47 14.26
N PHE A 6 9.17 -1.51 15.38
CA PHE A 6 9.82 -2.72 15.89
C PHE A 6 8.85 -3.91 16.01
N LEU A 7 7.63 -3.70 16.51
CA LEU A 7 6.64 -4.78 16.65
C LEU A 7 6.22 -5.36 15.30
N VAL A 8 6.12 -4.51 14.26
CA VAL A 8 5.85 -4.96 12.89
C VAL A 8 7.05 -5.70 12.31
N CYS A 9 8.26 -5.22 12.60
CA CYS A 9 9.49 -5.89 12.19
C CYS A 9 9.63 -7.29 12.81
N GLU A 10 9.28 -7.47 14.08
CA GLU A 10 9.24 -8.79 14.73
C GLU A 10 8.25 -9.74 14.05
N LEU A 11 7.06 -9.23 13.69
CA LEU A 11 6.09 -10.01 12.93
C LEU A 11 6.66 -10.44 11.58
N LEU A 12 7.23 -9.50 10.83
CA LEU A 12 7.81 -9.76 9.52
C LEU A 12 8.96 -10.77 9.60
N ASP A 13 9.81 -10.68 10.62
CA ASP A 13 10.93 -11.60 10.83
C ASP A 13 10.45 -13.02 11.15
N GLN A 14 9.45 -13.17 12.03
CA GLN A 14 8.83 -14.46 12.31
C GLN A 14 8.17 -15.06 11.06
N CYS A 15 7.47 -14.25 10.28
CA CYS A 15 6.86 -14.69 9.02
C CYS A 15 7.93 -15.10 8.01
N TYR A 16 9.02 -14.35 7.90
CA TYR A 16 10.14 -14.66 7.01
C TYR A 16 10.81 -15.99 7.37
N ASN A 17 11.06 -16.23 8.66
CA ASN A 17 11.63 -17.50 9.14
C ASN A 17 10.71 -18.69 8.86
N LEU A 18 9.39 -18.53 9.08
CA LEU A 18 8.42 -19.55 8.73
C LEU A 18 8.35 -19.81 7.21
N PHE A 19 8.46 -18.75 6.40
CA PHE A 19 8.53 -18.89 4.96
C PHE A 19 9.74 -19.73 4.52
N ILE A 20 10.92 -19.47 5.08
CA ILE A 20 12.14 -20.27 4.84
C ILE A 20 11.90 -21.75 5.19
N ASP A 21 11.24 -21.99 6.32
CA ASP A 21 10.83 -23.32 6.78
C ASP A 21 9.69 -23.95 5.96
N LYS A 22 9.19 -23.25 4.92
CA LYS A 22 8.02 -23.65 4.11
C LYS A 22 6.75 -23.86 4.95
N LYS A 23 6.60 -23.08 6.01
CA LYS A 23 5.44 -23.09 6.92
C LYS A 23 4.53 -21.88 6.67
N SER A 24 3.24 -22.05 6.98
CA SER A 24 2.26 -20.97 6.88
C SER A 24 2.46 -19.92 7.98
N CYS A 25 2.39 -18.64 7.59
CA CYS A 25 2.44 -17.50 8.52
C CYS A 25 1.10 -17.19 9.20
N TYR A 26 0.00 -17.83 8.77
CA TYR A 26 -1.37 -17.52 9.21
C TYR A 26 -1.52 -17.44 10.73
N GLY A 27 -1.00 -18.45 11.45
CA GLY A 27 -1.12 -18.54 12.90
C GLY A 27 -0.33 -17.46 13.63
N VAL A 28 0.85 -17.09 13.12
CA VAL A 28 1.69 -16.03 13.70
C VAL A 28 1.04 -14.66 13.51
N ILE A 29 0.57 -14.37 12.30
CA ILE A 29 -0.13 -13.11 11.99
C ILE A 29 -1.36 -12.96 12.89
N THR A 30 -2.22 -13.97 12.96
CA THR A 30 -3.44 -13.92 13.78
C THR A 30 -3.11 -13.71 15.27
N LYS A 31 -2.11 -14.41 15.80
CA LYS A 31 -1.66 -14.25 17.20
C LYS A 31 -1.09 -12.86 17.47
N TRP A 32 -0.34 -12.30 16.53
CA TRP A 32 0.23 -10.95 16.65
C TRP A 32 -0.88 -9.90 16.72
N PHE A 33 -1.85 -9.95 15.80
CA PHE A 33 -2.99 -9.01 15.81
C PHE A 33 -3.85 -9.15 17.08
N ALA A 34 -4.03 -10.37 17.60
CA ALA A 34 -4.73 -10.59 18.86
C ALA A 34 -3.95 -10.01 20.05
N ARG A 35 -2.63 -10.22 20.11
CA ARG A 35 -1.76 -9.71 21.17
C ARG A 35 -1.68 -8.19 21.19
N HIS A 36 -1.65 -7.56 20.02
CA HIS A 36 -1.50 -6.11 19.86
C HIS A 36 -2.83 -5.40 19.56
N ARG A 37 -3.96 -6.05 19.85
CA ARG A 37 -5.30 -5.51 19.53
C ARG A 37 -5.54 -4.12 20.10
N SER A 38 -5.06 -3.84 21.32
CA SER A 38 -5.18 -2.53 21.95
C SER A 38 -4.52 -1.40 21.16
N TYR A 39 -3.41 -1.68 20.47
CA TYR A 39 -2.79 -0.72 19.56
C TYR A 39 -3.58 -0.59 18.27
N VAL A 40 -3.98 -1.70 17.66
CA VAL A 40 -4.73 -1.69 16.39
C VAL A 40 -6.08 -0.98 16.53
N ASP A 41 -6.76 -1.11 17.67
CA ASP A 41 -8.05 -0.46 17.95
C ASP A 41 -7.94 0.95 18.53
N ALA A 42 -6.73 1.44 18.85
CA ALA A 42 -6.58 2.74 19.47
C ALA A 42 -6.99 3.88 18.50
N HIS A 43 -7.64 4.91 19.04
CA HIS A 43 -8.24 6.00 18.25
C HIS A 43 -7.24 6.86 17.47
N ASP A 44 -5.98 6.82 17.88
CA ASP A 44 -4.85 7.64 17.43
C ASP A 44 -3.82 6.79 16.69
N THR A 45 -4.13 5.51 16.43
CA THR A 45 -3.33 4.65 15.57
C THR A 45 -3.78 4.80 14.12
N SER A 46 -2.83 5.01 13.22
CA SER A 46 -3.14 5.08 11.79
C SER A 46 -3.15 3.67 11.21
N LEU A 47 -4.36 3.09 11.08
CA LEU A 47 -4.53 1.82 10.37
C LEU A 47 -4.02 1.92 8.92
N SER A 48 -4.11 3.08 8.28
CA SER A 48 -3.54 3.28 6.95
C SER A 48 -2.01 3.15 6.97
N ALA A 49 -1.32 3.67 7.98
CA ALA A 49 0.13 3.54 8.13
C ALA A 49 0.56 2.10 8.38
N LEU A 50 -0.19 1.37 9.22
CA LEU A 50 0.03 -0.05 9.45
C LEU A 50 -0.16 -0.87 8.15
N LEU A 51 -1.23 -0.62 7.39
CA LEU A 51 -1.46 -1.28 6.10
C LEU A 51 -0.40 -0.92 5.06
N SER A 52 -0.01 0.35 4.95
CA SER A 52 1.09 0.79 4.07
C SER A 52 2.40 0.07 4.40
N THR A 53 2.64 -0.19 5.69
CA THR A 53 3.85 -0.86 6.18
C THR A 53 3.79 -2.35 5.87
N LEU A 54 2.71 -3.05 6.22
CA LEU A 54 2.58 -4.51 5.99
C LEU A 54 2.42 -4.88 4.52
N LEU A 55 1.81 -4.01 3.72
CA LEU A 55 1.43 -4.27 2.33
C LEU A 55 1.94 -3.15 1.40
N PRO A 56 3.28 -2.96 1.29
CA PRO A 56 3.84 -1.81 0.58
C PRO A 56 3.58 -1.83 -0.93
N ASP A 57 3.34 -3.00 -1.50
CA ASP A 57 2.96 -3.18 -2.91
C ASP A 57 1.56 -2.61 -3.22
N LYS A 58 0.71 -2.44 -2.20
CA LYS A 58 -0.63 -1.85 -2.34
C LYS A 58 -0.63 -0.33 -2.43
N ARG A 59 0.46 0.33 -1.99
CA ARG A 59 0.62 1.78 -2.11
C ARG A 59 1.13 2.20 -3.49
N THR A 60 0.44 1.82 -4.57
CA THR A 60 0.86 2.16 -5.94
C THR A 60 0.75 3.66 -6.25
N ASP A 61 0.02 4.39 -5.41
CA ASP A 61 -0.17 5.83 -5.41
C ASP A 61 1.11 6.61 -5.06
N ARG A 62 2.01 6.01 -4.28
CA ARG A 62 3.28 6.62 -3.85
C ARG A 62 4.44 6.14 -4.72
N VAL A 63 5.27 7.02 -5.26
CA VAL A 63 6.52 6.65 -5.95
C VAL A 63 7.68 7.36 -5.25
N TYR A 64 8.74 6.62 -4.90
CA TYR A 64 9.85 7.20 -4.13
C TYR A 64 11.09 7.54 -4.98
N CYS A 65 11.20 7.01 -6.20
CA CYS A 65 12.40 7.15 -7.05
C CYS A 65 13.72 6.74 -6.35
N ILE A 66 13.63 5.80 -5.42
CA ILE A 66 14.76 5.20 -4.72
C ILE A 66 14.87 3.75 -5.18
N GLN A 67 16.07 3.35 -5.60
CA GLN A 67 16.41 2.00 -6.05
C GLN A 67 17.58 1.50 -5.20
N ALA A 68 17.86 0.19 -5.22
CA ALA A 68 18.89 -0.39 -4.35
C ALA A 68 20.26 0.34 -4.43
N PRO A 69 20.80 0.73 -5.60
CA PRO A 69 22.07 1.45 -5.65
C PRO A 69 22.03 2.86 -5.02
N SER A 70 20.91 3.58 -5.16
CA SER A 70 20.77 4.90 -4.54
C SER A 70 20.50 4.80 -3.05
N LEU A 71 19.77 3.77 -2.60
CA LEU A 71 19.52 3.49 -1.20
C LEU A 71 20.78 3.05 -0.46
N GLU A 72 21.62 2.20 -1.07
CA GLU A 72 22.94 1.83 -0.55
C GLU A 72 23.79 3.08 -0.24
N ARG A 73 23.82 4.05 -1.15
CA ARG A 73 24.54 5.32 -0.93
C ARG A 73 23.95 6.14 0.22
N ILE A 74 22.62 6.15 0.36
CA ILE A 74 21.92 6.83 1.47
C ILE A 74 22.30 6.17 2.80
N ILE A 75 22.22 4.84 2.88
CA ILE A 75 22.58 4.08 4.08
C ILE A 75 24.06 4.27 4.45
N GLY A 76 24.96 4.21 3.46
CA GLY A 76 26.39 4.41 3.66
C GLY A 76 26.71 5.76 4.30
N ARG A 77 26.03 6.83 3.87
CA ARG A 77 26.15 8.17 4.50
C ARG A 77 25.47 8.24 5.86
N ALA A 78 24.28 7.65 5.99
CA ALA A 78 23.50 7.66 7.22
C ALA A 78 24.28 7.05 8.39
N CYS A 79 24.94 5.92 8.14
CA CYS A 79 25.65 5.12 9.13
C CYS A 79 27.16 5.38 9.16
N LEU A 80 27.65 6.41 8.44
CA LEU A 80 29.06 6.80 8.38
C LEU A 80 30.01 5.62 8.03
N LEU A 81 29.62 4.79 7.06
CA LEU A 81 30.35 3.58 6.73
C LEU A 81 31.66 3.89 5.99
N GLY A 82 32.77 3.34 6.49
CA GLY A 82 34.07 3.35 5.80
C GLY A 82 34.10 2.43 4.58
N ALA A 83 35.16 2.52 3.77
CA ALA A 83 35.29 1.83 2.49
C ALA A 83 35.07 0.30 2.56
N SER A 84 35.61 -0.36 3.59
CA SER A 84 35.43 -1.80 3.80
C SER A 84 33.98 -2.20 4.05
N ARG A 85 33.25 -1.42 4.84
CA ARG A 85 31.82 -1.64 5.14
C ARG A 85 30.93 -1.27 3.96
N ILE A 86 31.32 -0.29 3.14
CA ILE A 86 30.64 -0.01 1.87
C ILE A 86 30.79 -1.21 0.91
N ALA A 87 31.97 -1.83 0.85
CA ALA A 87 32.17 -3.03 0.04
C ALA A 87 31.32 -4.21 0.56
N GLU A 88 31.19 -4.38 1.88
CA GLU A 88 30.28 -5.35 2.49
C GLU A 88 28.80 -5.04 2.15
N LEU A 89 28.41 -3.76 2.21
CA LEU A 89 27.05 -3.34 1.88
C LEU A 89 26.71 -3.66 0.42
N ALA A 90 27.67 -3.55 -0.49
CA ALA A 90 27.52 -3.83 -1.91
C ALA A 90 27.47 -5.34 -2.28
N GLN A 91 27.59 -6.26 -1.30
CA GLN A 91 27.60 -7.71 -1.58
C GLN A 91 26.32 -8.23 -2.25
N TYR A 92 25.16 -7.58 -2.06
CA TYR A 92 23.90 -7.96 -2.72
C TYR A 92 23.99 -7.91 -4.26
N ARG A 93 24.97 -7.18 -4.81
CA ARG A 93 25.20 -7.09 -6.25
C ARG A 93 25.81 -8.35 -6.83
N GLN A 94 26.34 -9.25 -6.00
CA GLN A 94 26.93 -10.51 -6.46
C GLN A 94 25.83 -11.44 -6.97
N PRO A 95 25.87 -11.82 -8.27
CA PRO A 95 24.89 -12.75 -8.83
C PRO A 95 24.90 -14.09 -8.09
N GLY A 96 23.72 -14.65 -7.82
CA GLY A 96 23.59 -15.96 -7.17
C GLY A 96 23.85 -15.98 -5.67
N SER A 97 24.15 -14.84 -5.04
CA SER A 97 24.39 -14.77 -3.58
C SER A 97 23.15 -15.03 -2.73
N GLY A 98 21.95 -14.87 -3.29
CA GLY A 98 20.67 -15.10 -2.60
C GLY A 98 20.38 -14.10 -1.48
N ILE A 99 21.18 -13.06 -1.33
CA ILE A 99 21.04 -11.99 -0.33
C ILE A 99 20.63 -10.68 -1.00
N ASP A 100 19.78 -9.91 -0.34
CA ASP A 100 19.40 -8.58 -0.81
C ASP A 100 20.15 -7.45 -0.06
N LEU A 101 19.92 -6.21 -0.47
CA LEU A 101 20.51 -5.03 0.20
C LEU A 101 20.12 -5.00 1.69
N ALA A 102 18.90 -5.40 2.05
CA ALA A 102 18.43 -5.37 3.43
C ALA A 102 19.16 -6.38 4.31
N ASP A 103 19.50 -7.56 3.79
CA ASP A 103 20.33 -8.54 4.47
C ASP A 103 21.75 -7.99 4.73
N CYS A 104 22.34 -7.28 3.76
CA CYS A 104 23.62 -6.60 3.95
C CYS A 104 23.54 -5.51 5.04
N VAL A 105 22.47 -4.70 5.04
CA VAL A 105 22.22 -3.68 6.07
C VAL A 105 22.12 -4.31 7.45
N HIS A 106 21.34 -5.39 7.57
CA HIS A 106 21.18 -6.12 8.82
C HIS A 106 22.52 -6.61 9.38
N ARG A 107 23.36 -7.22 8.55
CA ARG A 107 24.68 -7.71 8.97
C ARG A 107 25.57 -6.59 9.49
N ILE A 108 25.68 -5.50 8.73
CA ILE A 108 26.52 -4.36 9.11
C ILE A 108 26.04 -3.76 10.43
N LEU A 109 24.75 -3.50 10.57
CA LEU A 109 24.20 -2.84 11.76
C LEU A 109 24.12 -3.77 12.99
N THR A 110 24.22 -5.08 12.80
CA THR A 110 24.37 -6.03 13.91
C THR A 110 25.75 -5.88 14.56
N VAL A 111 26.79 -5.69 13.75
CA VAL A 111 28.18 -5.56 14.23
C VAL A 111 28.51 -4.12 14.63
N THR A 112 27.93 -3.15 13.93
CA THR A 112 28.11 -1.72 14.16
C THR A 112 26.74 -1.05 14.25
N PRO A 113 26.10 -1.09 15.43
CA PRO A 113 24.79 -0.49 15.64
C PRO A 113 24.74 0.98 15.26
N SER A 114 23.57 1.43 14.80
CA SER A 114 23.34 2.84 14.45
C SER A 114 23.61 3.75 15.65
N PRO A 115 24.35 4.86 15.47
CA PRO A 115 24.80 5.70 16.58
C PRO A 115 23.67 6.44 17.29
N GLY A 116 22.52 6.62 16.63
CA GLY A 116 21.35 7.32 17.16
C GLY A 116 20.25 6.39 17.68
N TYR A 117 20.44 5.07 17.65
CA TYR A 117 19.42 4.14 18.12
C TYR A 117 19.22 4.25 19.63
N SER A 118 17.98 4.47 20.07
CA SER A 118 17.63 4.56 21.48
C SER A 118 16.31 3.86 21.75
N LYS A 119 16.28 2.97 22.76
CA LYS A 119 15.04 2.33 23.22
C LYS A 119 14.00 3.31 23.78
N LYS A 120 14.41 4.55 24.07
CA LYS A 120 13.52 5.61 24.57
C LYS A 120 12.86 6.42 23.45
N ASP A 121 13.39 6.32 22.22
CA ASP A 121 12.93 7.05 21.04
C ASP A 121 12.63 6.04 19.92
N LEU A 122 11.58 5.24 20.13
CA LEU A 122 11.18 4.20 19.18
C LEU A 122 10.46 4.81 17.99
N VAL A 123 10.90 4.42 16.79
CA VAL A 123 10.24 4.78 15.54
C VAL A 123 8.88 4.08 15.45
N THR A 124 7.89 4.81 14.93
CA THR A 124 6.51 4.33 14.79
C THR A 124 6.16 4.10 13.32
N VAL A 125 5.13 3.31 13.04
CA VAL A 125 4.64 3.11 11.68
C VAL A 125 4.04 4.39 11.10
N GLU A 126 3.44 5.24 11.94
CA GLU A 126 2.94 6.56 11.57
C GLU A 126 4.07 7.46 11.08
N GLU A 127 5.17 7.53 11.84
CA GLU A 127 6.34 8.34 11.47
C GLU A 127 6.97 7.87 10.15
N ILE A 128 7.03 6.56 9.94
CA ILE A 128 7.50 5.98 8.67
C ILE A 128 6.54 6.32 7.53
N ASP A 129 5.22 6.21 7.73
CA ASP A 129 4.24 6.52 6.70
C ASP A 129 4.29 8.00 6.30
N GLU A 130 4.45 8.91 7.27
CA GLU A 130 4.63 10.34 7.04
C GLU A 130 5.90 10.65 6.24
N LEU A 131 7.03 10.04 6.62
CA LEU A 131 8.30 10.17 5.88
C LEU A 131 8.13 9.70 4.43
N LEU A 132 7.58 8.50 4.22
CA LEU A 132 7.42 7.93 2.88
C LEU A 132 6.39 8.70 2.05
N HIS A 133 5.32 9.19 2.68
CA HIS A 133 4.33 10.06 2.05
C HIS A 133 4.96 11.37 1.57
N SER A 134 5.78 12.01 2.41
CA SER A 134 6.46 13.25 2.04
C SER A 134 7.52 13.05 0.94
N LEU A 135 8.23 11.92 0.94
CA LEU A 135 9.10 11.57 -0.18
C LEU A 135 8.30 11.44 -1.48
N ALA A 136 7.15 10.77 -1.43
CA ALA A 136 6.31 10.54 -2.59
C ALA A 136 5.63 11.81 -3.12
N SER A 137 5.25 12.75 -2.25
CA SER A 137 4.55 14.00 -2.66
C SER A 137 5.37 14.86 -3.63
N ARG A 138 6.69 14.71 -3.61
CA ARG A 138 7.63 15.47 -4.49
C ARG A 138 7.96 14.78 -5.78
N VAL A 139 7.48 13.56 -5.97
CA VAL A 139 7.78 12.75 -7.14
C VAL A 139 6.66 12.93 -8.15
N ARG A 140 6.99 13.47 -9.33
CA ARG A 140 6.03 13.68 -10.43
C ARG A 140 5.24 12.43 -10.82
N TRP A 141 5.81 11.24 -10.61
CA TRP A 141 5.18 9.96 -10.95
C TRP A 141 4.28 9.40 -9.85
N SER A 142 4.25 10.00 -8.66
CA SER A 142 3.23 9.69 -7.65
C SER A 142 1.87 10.20 -8.12
N SER A 143 0.80 9.63 -7.59
CA SER A 143 -0.57 10.03 -7.91
C SER A 143 -0.81 11.51 -7.61
N PRO A 144 -1.63 12.21 -8.41
CA PRO A 144 -1.91 13.63 -8.22
C PRO A 144 -2.33 14.00 -6.80
N SER A 145 -3.20 13.19 -6.16
CA SER A 145 -3.64 13.37 -4.77
C SER A 145 -2.49 13.38 -3.75
N ILE A 146 -1.47 12.55 -3.96
CA ILE A 146 -0.27 12.50 -3.12
C ILE A 146 0.56 13.76 -3.31
N ARG A 147 0.69 14.26 -4.53
CA ARG A 147 1.46 15.48 -4.83
C ARG A 147 0.79 16.76 -4.32
N THR A 148 -0.53 16.86 -4.43
CA THR A 148 -1.28 18.05 -3.95
C THR A 148 -1.19 18.22 -2.43
N SER A 149 -0.97 17.14 -1.68
CA SER A 149 -0.76 17.20 -0.22
C SER A 149 0.55 17.90 0.21
N GLN A 150 1.44 18.26 -0.73
CA GLN A 150 2.70 18.96 -0.45
C GLN A 150 2.52 20.35 0.19
N ALA A 151 1.36 21.01 -0.02
CA ALA A 151 1.12 22.36 0.49
C ALA A 151 1.10 22.46 2.03
N SER A 152 0.96 21.35 2.74
CA SER A 152 0.81 21.31 4.21
C SER A 152 2.02 20.72 4.96
N LEU A 153 3.10 20.34 4.29
CA LEU A 153 4.22 19.62 4.91
C LEU A 153 5.53 20.43 4.89
N THR A 154 6.28 20.40 5.99
CA THR A 154 7.61 21.01 6.09
C THR A 154 8.61 20.34 5.14
N PRO A 155 9.67 21.06 4.69
CA PRO A 155 10.61 20.52 3.71
C PRO A 155 11.47 19.36 4.25
N THR A 156 10.96 18.14 4.19
CA THR A 156 11.70 16.89 4.38
C THR A 156 12.60 16.52 3.17
N ASN A 157 13.90 16.33 3.32
CA ASN A 157 14.87 16.05 2.26
C ASN A 157 15.34 14.58 2.25
N ARG A 158 16.18 14.19 1.28
CA ARG A 158 16.86 12.86 1.30
C ARG A 158 17.61 12.59 2.60
N THR A 159 17.98 13.65 3.32
CA THR A 159 18.56 13.62 4.66
C THR A 159 17.67 12.97 5.70
N ASP A 160 16.35 12.94 5.52
CA ASP A 160 15.45 12.40 6.54
C ASP A 160 15.35 10.89 6.48
N VAL A 161 15.55 10.32 5.28
CA VAL A 161 15.81 8.89 5.15
C VAL A 161 17.11 8.54 5.87
N GLU A 162 18.15 9.37 5.74
CA GLU A 162 19.41 9.18 6.47
C GLU A 162 19.20 9.29 7.99
N PHE A 163 18.45 10.28 8.44
CA PHE A 163 18.08 10.45 9.85
C PHE A 163 17.28 9.27 10.39
N MET A 164 16.34 8.75 9.59
CA MET A 164 15.56 7.56 9.93
C MET A 164 16.49 6.36 10.15
N TYR A 165 17.39 6.06 9.20
CA TYR A 165 18.35 4.95 9.37
C TYR A 165 19.21 5.05 10.63
N ARG A 166 19.56 6.27 11.09
CA ARG A 166 20.32 6.46 12.34
C ARG A 166 19.55 6.08 13.60
N ARG A 167 18.21 6.08 13.54
CA ARG A 167 17.31 5.76 14.66
C ARG A 167 16.81 4.31 14.66
N LEU A 168 17.10 3.53 13.62
CA LEU A 168 16.64 2.14 13.52
C LEU A 168 17.68 1.16 14.07
N SER A 169 17.22 0.10 14.74
CA SER A 169 18.02 -1.09 15.00
C SER A 169 18.35 -1.86 13.71
N ALA A 170 19.22 -2.87 13.79
CA ALA A 170 19.56 -3.71 12.63
C ALA A 170 18.32 -4.37 11.99
N VAL A 171 17.39 -4.88 12.81
CA VAL A 171 16.16 -5.55 12.35
C VAL A 171 15.21 -4.55 11.70
N GLU A 172 15.04 -3.38 12.31
CA GLU A 172 14.20 -2.33 11.76
C GLU A 172 14.77 -1.79 10.45
N ALA A 173 16.08 -1.53 10.38
CA ALA A 173 16.75 -1.05 9.18
C ALA A 173 16.63 -2.05 8.02
N LYS A 174 16.69 -3.36 8.30
CA LYS A 174 16.41 -4.42 7.32
C LYS A 174 15.03 -4.24 6.70
N TRP A 175 13.99 -4.22 7.53
CA TRP A 175 12.61 -4.14 7.03
C TRP A 175 12.26 -2.78 6.43
N PHE A 176 12.85 -1.69 6.93
CA PHE A 176 12.72 -0.37 6.35
C PHE A 176 13.37 -0.29 4.96
N THR A 177 14.51 -0.95 4.76
CA THR A 177 15.15 -1.07 3.43
C THR A 177 14.20 -1.74 2.43
N ARG A 178 13.60 -2.88 2.81
CA ARG A 178 12.63 -3.58 1.96
C ARG A 178 11.35 -2.78 1.73
N LEU A 179 10.90 -2.03 2.74
CA LEU A 179 9.73 -1.14 2.67
C LEU A 179 9.93 0.01 1.68
N ILE A 180 11.07 0.72 1.74
CA ILE A 180 11.41 1.77 0.76
C ILE A 180 11.47 1.19 -0.65
N LEU A 181 12.03 -0.01 -0.81
CA LEU A 181 12.10 -0.69 -2.12
C LEU A 181 10.76 -1.33 -2.53
N LYS A 182 9.74 -1.26 -1.68
CA LYS A 182 8.39 -1.82 -1.87
C LYS A 182 8.37 -3.31 -2.20
N GLY A 183 9.27 -4.08 -1.60
CA GLY A 183 9.40 -5.50 -1.87
C GLY A 183 9.83 -6.28 -0.64
N TYR A 184 8.92 -7.07 -0.08
CA TYR A 184 9.22 -8.05 0.98
C TYR A 184 9.62 -9.43 0.46
N GLN A 185 9.80 -9.56 -0.85
CA GLN A 185 10.19 -10.82 -1.47
C GLN A 185 11.42 -11.44 -0.78
N PRO A 186 11.43 -12.76 -0.59
CA PRO A 186 10.42 -13.73 -1.01
C PRO A 186 9.15 -13.83 -0.11
N LEU A 187 9.08 -13.10 1.00
CA LEU A 187 7.90 -13.11 1.88
C LEU A 187 6.72 -12.39 1.21
N VAL A 188 5.59 -13.10 1.14
CA VAL A 188 4.30 -12.57 0.65
C VAL A 188 3.26 -12.74 1.76
N LEU A 189 2.75 -11.61 2.27
CA LEU A 189 1.63 -11.60 3.21
C LEU A 189 0.31 -11.67 2.44
N ASP A 190 -0.67 -12.40 2.97
CA ASP A 190 -2.03 -12.42 2.41
C ASP A 190 -2.76 -11.11 2.75
N PRO A 191 -3.03 -10.23 1.76
CA PRO A 191 -3.70 -8.96 2.02
C PRO A 191 -5.10 -9.17 2.61
N HIS A 192 -5.82 -10.22 2.20
CA HIS A 192 -7.18 -10.48 2.67
C HIS A 192 -7.21 -10.73 4.17
N LEU A 193 -6.30 -11.58 4.66
CA LEU A 193 -6.12 -11.84 6.09
C LEU A 193 -5.77 -10.56 6.86
N ILE A 194 -4.80 -9.78 6.38
CA ILE A 194 -4.38 -8.53 7.04
C ILE A 194 -5.55 -7.54 7.11
N TYR A 195 -6.28 -7.33 6.02
CA TYR A 195 -7.45 -6.45 6.01
C TYR A 195 -8.50 -6.90 7.02
N GLN A 196 -8.82 -8.20 7.04
CA GLN A 196 -9.81 -8.76 7.96
C GLN A 196 -9.39 -8.61 9.42
N LEU A 197 -8.11 -8.78 9.72
CA LEU A 197 -7.57 -8.62 11.06
C LEU A 197 -7.49 -7.15 11.49
N CYS A 198 -7.32 -6.20 10.57
CA CYS A 198 -7.46 -4.77 10.88
C CYS A 198 -8.92 -4.42 11.20
N ASP A 199 -9.84 -4.70 10.28
CA ASP A 199 -11.28 -4.53 10.46
C ASP A 199 -12.07 -5.56 9.61
N PRO A 200 -13.04 -6.31 10.17
CA PRO A 200 -13.79 -7.34 9.44
C PRO A 200 -14.56 -6.88 8.21
N LEU A 201 -14.86 -5.59 8.08
CA LEU A 201 -15.55 -4.99 6.93
C LEU A 201 -14.57 -4.57 5.83
N LEU A 202 -13.31 -4.31 6.18
CA LEU A 202 -12.32 -3.73 5.28
C LEU A 202 -12.08 -4.57 4.00
N PRO A 203 -12.02 -5.92 4.04
CA PRO A 203 -11.88 -6.70 2.80
C PRO A 203 -13.02 -6.49 1.80
N CYS A 204 -14.23 -6.19 2.28
CA CYS A 204 -15.38 -5.93 1.43
C CYS A 204 -15.39 -4.47 0.94
N VAL A 205 -15.07 -3.52 1.81
CA VAL A 205 -15.02 -2.09 1.45
C VAL A 205 -13.93 -1.83 0.41
N LEU A 206 -12.73 -2.41 0.57
CA LEU A 206 -11.62 -2.25 -0.38
C LEU A 206 -11.91 -2.81 -1.78
N LYS A 207 -12.86 -3.74 -1.92
CA LYS A 207 -13.32 -4.18 -3.26
C LYS A 207 -14.09 -3.08 -4.00
N VAL A 208 -14.69 -2.14 -3.28
CA VAL A 208 -15.53 -1.07 -3.83
C VAL A 208 -14.79 0.27 -3.85
N GLN A 209 -13.97 0.51 -2.83
CA GLN A 209 -13.21 1.73 -2.60
C GLN A 209 -11.75 1.34 -2.33
N ASP A 210 -10.95 1.18 -3.37
CA ASP A 210 -9.56 0.69 -3.32
C ASP A 210 -8.57 1.80 -2.92
N ASP A 211 -8.82 2.37 -1.75
CA ASP A 211 -8.00 3.38 -1.08
C ASP A 211 -8.06 3.12 0.43
N PHE A 212 -6.91 3.02 1.10
CA PHE A 212 -6.88 2.66 2.52
C PHE A 212 -7.57 3.69 3.41
N ALA A 213 -7.31 4.99 3.22
CA ALA A 213 -7.86 6.02 4.08
C ALA A 213 -9.38 6.09 3.94
N ILE A 214 -9.87 6.08 2.70
CA ILE A 214 -11.31 6.10 2.40
C ILE A 214 -11.98 4.81 2.90
N ALA A 215 -11.40 3.64 2.64
CA ALA A 215 -11.99 2.38 3.06
C ALA A 215 -12.06 2.22 4.58
N ILE A 216 -11.03 2.67 5.31
CA ILE A 216 -11.03 2.67 6.78
C ILE A 216 -12.11 3.61 7.30
N ALA A 217 -12.21 4.84 6.78
CA ALA A 217 -13.25 5.79 7.18
C ALA A 217 -14.65 5.25 6.94
N THR A 218 -14.89 4.64 5.76
CA THR A 218 -16.15 3.97 5.43
C THR A 218 -16.44 2.82 6.39
N ALA A 219 -15.47 1.92 6.62
CA ALA A 219 -15.63 0.80 7.54
C ALA A 219 -15.99 1.26 8.97
N GLN A 220 -15.34 2.31 9.48
CA GLN A 220 -15.64 2.89 10.79
C GLN A 220 -17.06 3.47 10.87
N VAL A 221 -17.55 4.12 9.81
CA VAL A 221 -18.95 4.60 9.73
C VAL A 221 -19.93 3.43 9.77
N LEU A 222 -19.67 2.36 9.00
CA LEU A 222 -20.53 1.17 8.97
C LEU A 222 -20.52 0.44 10.32
N ARG A 223 -19.35 0.32 10.95
CA ARG A 223 -19.21 -0.34 12.26
C ARG A 223 -20.03 0.37 13.34
N ARG A 224 -20.07 1.71 13.33
CA ARG A 224 -20.92 2.48 14.25
C ARG A 224 -22.41 2.17 14.08
N ARG A 225 -22.86 1.86 12.85
CA ARG A 225 -24.24 1.45 12.57
C ARG A 225 -24.56 0.00 13.00
N LEU A 226 -23.54 -0.83 13.15
CA LEU A 226 -23.64 -2.23 13.60
C LEU A 226 -23.69 -2.38 15.13
N LEU A 227 -23.34 -1.34 15.90
CA LEU A 227 -23.30 -1.42 17.35
C LEU A 227 -24.73 -1.54 17.94
N PRO A 228 -24.92 -2.34 19.01
CA PRO A 228 -26.22 -2.77 19.51
C PRO A 228 -27.16 -1.67 20.07
N ASN A 229 -26.73 -0.41 20.11
CA ASN A 229 -27.56 0.70 20.59
C ASN A 229 -28.54 1.24 19.53
N ALA A 230 -28.49 0.74 18.29
CA ALA A 230 -29.56 0.91 17.32
C ALA A 230 -30.56 -0.24 17.47
N GLY A 231 -31.81 0.04 17.87
CA GLY A 231 -32.86 -0.94 18.21
C GLY A 231 -33.29 -1.95 17.13
N ARG A 232 -32.52 -2.09 16.05
CA ARG A 232 -32.65 -3.13 15.01
C ARG A 232 -31.26 -3.54 14.52
N ARG A 233 -30.92 -4.82 14.66
CA ARG A 233 -29.75 -5.43 13.99
C ARG A 233 -30.01 -5.43 12.49
N THR A 234 -29.42 -4.49 11.74
CA THR A 234 -29.39 -4.57 10.28
C THR A 234 -28.47 -5.72 9.87
N PRO A 235 -28.93 -6.67 9.03
CA PRO A 235 -28.09 -7.75 8.53
C PRO A 235 -26.83 -7.19 7.84
N ARG A 236 -25.69 -7.86 8.02
CA ARG A 236 -24.39 -7.45 7.42
C ARG A 236 -24.52 -7.21 5.92
N GLU A 237 -25.30 -8.03 5.23
CA GLU A 237 -25.58 -7.91 3.79
C GLU A 237 -26.26 -6.58 3.43
N GLN A 238 -27.24 -6.16 4.22
CA GLN A 238 -27.96 -4.90 4.01
C GLN A 238 -27.06 -3.69 4.24
N ILE A 239 -26.14 -3.77 5.21
CA ILE A 239 -25.16 -2.72 5.48
C ILE A 239 -24.09 -2.68 4.40
N MET A 240 -23.63 -3.84 3.93
CA MET A 240 -22.68 -3.90 2.82
C MET A 240 -23.28 -3.37 1.52
N GLY A 241 -24.58 -3.55 1.29
CA GLY A 241 -25.31 -2.93 0.19
C GLY A 241 -25.33 -1.40 0.23
N THR A 242 -24.94 -0.76 1.34
CA THR A 242 -24.81 0.70 1.42
C THR A 242 -23.45 1.21 0.95
N VAL A 243 -22.45 0.33 0.80
CA VAL A 243 -21.13 0.71 0.28
C VAL A 243 -21.23 0.92 -1.23
N LYS A 244 -21.04 2.17 -1.66
CA LYS A 244 -21.11 2.54 -3.07
C LYS A 244 -19.72 2.89 -3.61
N PRO A 245 -19.46 2.61 -4.90
CA PRO A 245 -18.33 3.21 -5.59
C PRO A 245 -18.36 4.73 -5.46
N GLN A 246 -17.18 5.34 -5.37
CA GLN A 246 -17.03 6.79 -5.29
C GLN A 246 -16.22 7.29 -6.48
N LEU A 247 -16.67 8.39 -7.10
CA LEU A 247 -15.91 9.02 -8.20
C LEU A 247 -14.53 9.45 -7.71
N GLY A 248 -13.52 9.21 -8.53
CA GLY A 248 -12.12 9.46 -8.20
C GLY A 248 -11.46 8.48 -7.23
N ILE A 249 -12.19 7.44 -6.78
CA ILE A 249 -11.63 6.33 -6.01
C ILE A 249 -11.73 5.06 -6.84
N LYS A 250 -10.59 4.38 -7.02
CA LYS A 250 -10.53 3.13 -7.80
C LYS A 250 -11.46 2.07 -7.20
N ILE A 251 -12.02 1.24 -8.08
CA ILE A 251 -12.80 0.07 -7.69
C ILE A 251 -11.85 -1.13 -7.70
N GLY A 252 -11.96 -1.97 -6.69
CA GLY A 252 -11.17 -3.18 -6.59
C GLY A 252 -11.43 -4.09 -7.78
N ARG A 253 -10.35 -4.61 -8.38
CA ARG A 253 -10.47 -5.51 -9.53
C ARG A 253 -10.91 -6.90 -9.05
N GLN A 254 -11.91 -7.47 -9.73
CA GLN A 254 -12.32 -8.85 -9.51
C GLN A 254 -11.17 -9.85 -9.80
N PRO A 255 -11.02 -10.90 -8.99
CA PRO A 255 -10.08 -11.97 -9.29
C PRO A 255 -10.54 -12.74 -10.53
N TRP A 256 -9.59 -13.18 -11.35
CA TRP A 256 -9.88 -13.96 -12.55
C TRP A 256 -9.33 -15.37 -12.37
N LEU A 257 -10.17 -16.37 -12.57
CA LEU A 257 -9.75 -17.77 -12.59
C LEU A 257 -9.29 -18.12 -14.01
N LYS A 258 -8.11 -18.74 -14.11
CA LYS A 258 -7.57 -19.16 -15.41
C LYS A 258 -8.23 -20.48 -15.84
N GLY A 259 -9.06 -20.41 -16.87
CA GLY A 259 -9.54 -21.59 -17.61
C GLY A 259 -8.37 -22.37 -18.23
N ARG A 260 -8.46 -23.70 -18.23
CA ARG A 260 -7.43 -24.60 -18.79
C ARG A 260 -7.95 -25.43 -19.97
N SER A 261 -9.27 -25.49 -20.13
CA SER A 261 -10.00 -26.08 -21.23
C SER A 261 -11.45 -25.57 -21.18
N ILE A 262 -12.21 -25.74 -22.27
CA ILE A 262 -13.64 -25.38 -22.29
C ILE A 262 -14.39 -26.14 -21.19
N LYS A 263 -14.11 -27.44 -21.02
CA LYS A 263 -14.67 -28.26 -19.94
C LYS A 263 -14.36 -27.67 -18.55
N HIS A 264 -13.10 -27.30 -18.29
CA HIS A 264 -12.74 -26.66 -17.02
C HIS A 264 -13.49 -25.34 -16.79
N CYS A 265 -13.72 -24.55 -17.83
CA CYS A 265 -14.53 -23.34 -17.72
C CYS A 265 -16.01 -23.64 -17.41
N LEU A 266 -16.58 -24.70 -18.01
CA LEU A 266 -17.94 -25.16 -17.73
C LEU A 266 -18.06 -25.76 -16.32
N ASP A 267 -17.02 -26.42 -15.81
CA ASP A 267 -16.99 -26.99 -14.46
C ASP A 267 -16.86 -25.89 -13.39
N MET A 268 -16.09 -24.83 -13.66
CA MET A 268 -15.94 -23.67 -12.76
C MET A 268 -17.13 -22.72 -12.83
N GLY A 269 -17.79 -22.64 -13.99
CA GLY A 269 -18.91 -21.76 -14.24
C GLY A 269 -20.25 -22.41 -13.90
N HIS A 270 -21.24 -21.59 -13.61
CA HIS A 270 -22.61 -22.07 -13.39
C HIS A 270 -23.60 -21.15 -14.10
N GLY A 271 -24.66 -21.74 -14.65
CA GLY A 271 -25.72 -20.99 -15.34
C GLY A 271 -25.29 -20.41 -16.69
N ARG A 272 -25.98 -19.33 -17.10
CA ARG A 272 -25.72 -18.63 -18.36
C ARG A 272 -24.48 -17.75 -18.22
N MET A 273 -23.51 -17.93 -19.12
CA MET A 273 -22.27 -17.16 -19.15
C MET A 273 -22.15 -16.35 -20.45
N SER A 274 -21.67 -15.11 -20.34
CA SER A 274 -21.23 -14.31 -21.49
C SER A 274 -19.77 -14.65 -21.81
N VAL A 275 -19.44 -14.72 -23.09
CA VAL A 275 -18.07 -14.96 -23.58
C VAL A 275 -17.66 -13.74 -24.37
N GLU A 276 -16.55 -13.12 -23.95
CA GLU A 276 -15.99 -11.93 -24.56
C GLU A 276 -14.56 -12.21 -25.02
N GLU A 277 -14.13 -11.55 -26.10
CA GLU A 277 -12.75 -11.63 -26.56
C GLU A 277 -11.83 -10.94 -25.55
N LYS A 278 -10.80 -11.66 -25.08
CA LYS A 278 -9.78 -11.07 -24.22
C LYS A 278 -8.83 -10.23 -25.05
N ILE A 279 -9.09 -8.94 -25.12
CA ILE A 279 -8.19 -7.97 -25.76
C ILE A 279 -6.81 -7.99 -25.08
N ASP A 280 -5.76 -7.93 -25.91
CA ASP A 280 -4.39 -7.80 -25.45
C ASP A 280 -3.96 -6.34 -25.44
N GLY A 281 -4.39 -5.63 -24.40
CA GLY A 281 -4.09 -4.22 -24.19
C GLY A 281 -3.95 -3.88 -22.72
N GLU A 282 -3.92 -2.59 -22.41
CA GLU A 282 -3.79 -2.12 -21.05
C GLU A 282 -5.14 -1.88 -20.39
N TYR A 283 -5.35 -2.48 -19.23
CA TYR A 283 -6.52 -2.21 -18.40
C TYR A 283 -6.55 -0.73 -17.98
N CYS A 284 -7.68 -0.06 -18.23
CA CYS A 284 -8.00 1.23 -17.64
C CYS A 284 -9.38 1.19 -16.98
N GLN A 285 -9.44 1.72 -15.77
CA GLN A 285 -10.69 2.07 -15.11
C GLN A 285 -10.87 3.58 -15.19
N ILE A 286 -11.92 4.03 -15.86
CA ILE A 286 -12.14 5.44 -16.19
C ILE A 286 -13.26 5.98 -15.31
N HIS A 287 -12.98 7.07 -14.60
CA HIS A 287 -13.94 7.85 -13.82
C HIS A 287 -14.14 9.19 -14.51
N ILE A 288 -15.40 9.60 -14.65
CA ILE A 288 -15.79 10.86 -15.27
C ILE A 288 -16.70 11.59 -14.29
N ASP A 289 -16.27 12.78 -13.89
CA ASP A 289 -16.94 13.65 -12.92
C ASP A 289 -17.13 15.03 -13.56
N PRO A 290 -18.24 15.26 -14.29
CA PRO A 290 -18.49 16.50 -15.03
C PRO A 290 -18.47 17.75 -14.12
N SER A 291 -18.73 17.59 -12.82
CA SER A 291 -18.70 18.71 -11.87
C SER A 291 -17.32 19.38 -11.71
N LYS A 292 -16.25 18.73 -12.17
CA LYS A 292 -14.87 19.21 -12.07
C LYS A 292 -14.37 19.96 -13.32
N GLY A 293 -15.23 20.18 -14.32
CA GLY A 293 -14.87 20.85 -15.58
C GLY A 293 -13.67 20.17 -16.24
N ASP A 294 -12.62 20.94 -16.56
CA ASP A 294 -11.40 20.45 -17.23
C ASP A 294 -10.66 19.30 -16.50
N ARG A 295 -10.97 19.04 -15.22
CA ARG A 295 -10.43 17.93 -14.42
C ARG A 295 -11.46 16.84 -14.16
N CYS A 296 -12.43 16.67 -15.05
CA CYS A 296 -13.50 15.67 -14.93
C CYS A 296 -13.00 14.23 -15.09
N LEU A 297 -11.88 14.02 -15.77
CA LEU A 297 -11.40 12.68 -16.11
C LEU A 297 -10.34 12.17 -15.13
N GLN A 298 -10.50 10.93 -14.67
CA GLN A 298 -9.47 10.22 -13.91
C GLN A 298 -9.36 8.77 -14.39
N ILE A 299 -8.14 8.30 -14.67
CA ILE A 299 -7.89 6.98 -15.25
C ILE A 299 -6.94 6.19 -14.36
N PHE A 300 -7.39 5.03 -13.88
CA PHE A 300 -6.57 4.10 -13.10
C PHE A 300 -6.06 2.94 -13.94
N SER A 301 -4.81 2.56 -13.70
CA SER A 301 -4.17 1.37 -14.28
C SER A 301 -4.58 0.07 -13.56
N LYS A 302 -4.17 -1.07 -14.12
CA LYS A 302 -4.38 -2.41 -13.52
C LYS A 302 -3.87 -2.52 -12.08
N SER A 303 -2.71 -1.92 -11.79
CA SER A 303 -2.09 -1.96 -10.46
C SER A 303 -2.79 -1.05 -9.46
N GLY A 304 -3.54 -0.06 -9.95
CA GLY A 304 -4.26 0.91 -9.14
C GLY A 304 -3.63 2.29 -9.06
N LYS A 305 -2.50 2.49 -9.73
CA LYS A 305 -1.91 3.82 -9.92
C LYS A 305 -2.86 4.70 -10.74
N ASP A 306 -3.05 5.94 -10.30
CA ASP A 306 -3.61 7.02 -11.12
C ASP A 306 -2.66 7.30 -12.29
N SER A 307 -3.12 6.99 -13.49
CA SER A 307 -2.40 7.10 -14.76
C SER A 307 -3.08 8.10 -15.69
N THR A 308 -3.83 9.07 -15.15
CA THR A 308 -4.54 10.07 -15.94
C THR A 308 -3.59 10.86 -16.83
N GLU A 309 -2.48 11.34 -16.26
CA GLU A 309 -1.42 12.08 -16.99
C GLU A 309 -0.69 11.19 -18.00
N ASP A 310 -0.41 9.94 -17.62
CA ASP A 310 0.27 8.95 -18.48
C ASP A 310 -0.58 8.57 -19.71
N ARG A 311 -1.91 8.80 -19.66
CA ARG A 311 -2.89 8.38 -20.68
C ARG A 311 -3.58 9.55 -21.40
N VAL A 312 -2.90 10.70 -21.52
CA VAL A 312 -3.43 11.90 -22.19
C VAL A 312 -3.99 11.64 -23.58
N ALA A 313 -3.38 10.71 -24.33
CA ALA A 313 -3.86 10.33 -25.67
C ALA A 313 -5.27 9.74 -25.70
N LEU A 314 -5.78 9.22 -24.57
CA LEU A 314 -7.15 8.69 -24.46
C LEU A 314 -8.19 9.77 -24.13
N HIS A 315 -7.77 10.95 -23.68
CA HIS A 315 -8.69 11.95 -23.13
C HIS A 315 -9.72 12.41 -24.15
N GLY A 316 -9.28 12.78 -25.36
CA GLY A 316 -10.18 13.23 -26.43
C GLY A 316 -11.24 12.18 -26.80
N SER A 317 -10.83 10.92 -26.93
CA SER A 317 -11.75 9.82 -27.25
C SER A 317 -12.80 9.58 -26.17
N VAL A 318 -12.45 9.78 -24.90
CA VAL A 318 -13.38 9.60 -23.76
C VAL A 318 -14.34 10.78 -23.64
N LEU A 319 -13.84 12.01 -23.79
CA LEU A 319 -14.66 13.22 -23.64
C LEU A 319 -15.65 13.43 -24.79
N ASN A 320 -15.33 12.92 -25.98
CA ASN A 320 -16.22 12.97 -27.14
C ASN A 320 -17.40 11.99 -27.09
N ILE A 321 -17.52 11.18 -26.03
CA ILE A 321 -18.65 10.26 -25.88
C ILE A 321 -19.94 11.08 -25.65
N PRO A 322 -21.01 10.87 -26.44
CA PRO A 322 -22.18 11.78 -26.46
C PRO A 322 -22.84 12.05 -25.10
N TRP A 323 -22.93 11.04 -24.23
CA TRP A 323 -23.52 11.20 -22.89
C TRP A 323 -22.60 11.96 -21.92
N VAL A 324 -21.29 12.03 -22.18
CA VAL A 324 -20.34 12.83 -21.41
C VAL A 324 -20.43 14.29 -21.85
N ALA A 325 -20.46 14.53 -23.17
CA ALA A 325 -20.57 15.87 -23.75
C ALA A 325 -21.88 16.61 -23.38
N GLN A 326 -22.98 15.86 -23.21
CA GLN A 326 -24.27 16.43 -22.76
C GLN A 326 -24.27 16.83 -21.27
N ALA A 327 -23.46 16.18 -20.42
CA ALA A 327 -23.36 16.52 -19.00
C ALA A 327 -22.53 17.79 -18.76
N ASP A 328 -21.48 18.01 -19.56
CA ASP A 328 -20.65 19.24 -19.50
C ASP A 328 -21.45 20.50 -19.90
N SER A 329 -22.34 20.36 -20.89
CA SER A 329 -23.15 21.49 -21.37
C SER A 329 -24.27 21.91 -20.40
N GLN A 330 -24.64 21.06 -19.43
CA GLN A 330 -25.56 21.41 -18.35
C GLN A 330 -24.86 21.96 -17.10
N ALA A 331 -23.59 21.60 -16.86
CA ALA A 331 -22.81 22.07 -15.72
C ALA A 331 -22.34 23.54 -15.86
N GLY A 332 -22.25 24.07 -17.08
CA GLY A 332 -21.88 25.46 -17.37
C GLY A 332 -23.01 26.50 -17.26
N GLN A 333 -24.17 26.14 -16.70
CA GLN A 333 -25.35 27.04 -16.60
C GLN A 333 -25.71 27.50 -15.18
N TYR A 334 -24.83 27.35 -14.18
CA TYR A 334 -25.07 27.87 -12.82
C TYR A 334 -23.92 28.70 -12.28
#